data_AF-A0A3C0HEK2-F1
#
_entry.id   AF-A0A3C0HEK2-F1
#
_cell.length_a   1.000
_cell.length_b   1.000
_cell.length_c   1.000
_cell.angle_alpha   90.00
_cell.angle_beta   90.00
_cell.angle_gamma   90.00
#
_symmetry.space_group_name_H-M   'P 1'
#
loop_
_entity.id
_entity.type
_entity.pdbx_description
1 polymer ?
#
loop_
_entity_poly.entity_id
_entity_poly.type
_entity_poly.pdbx_seq_one_letter_code
_entity_poly.pdbx_strand_id
1 'polypeptide(L)'
;YGMGNPEDFKNSVIRIKKGEVIARNAFLYKLVDSLYSRTEIDFKRATFRVKGDTVDINLPYVDYGYRVIFFGDEIEKIERIEIETGKRIHDLDHCAIFPANLYIAPKDRLKFIIKDIEDELYDHEKFFEAEGRFIEAKRVRERVTFDLEMMRELGYCNGIENYSRFFDGRKPGTRPFCLLDYFPEDYLTIVDESHVTLPQVRGMWGGDRARKLNLVNYGFRLPSAIDNRPLSFEEFESVTNQTVYVSATPGNYELEQTEGVVVEQIVRPTGLLDPPIEVRPSINQIDDLLEEIHGRIEINERILITTLTKRMAEELTKYLERLNIKVQYIHSEVDTLERVEIIKNLRLGIFDVLVGVNLLREGLDMPEVSLVAILDADKEGFLRNNRSLTQTAGRAARNSNGLVIFYADKTTDSMQITIDETNRRRATQIAYNEKWGITPTTITKSKEDIINQRTVLDIRVAQPKAYIEPEEISVAADPIIAYMSKDKIEDMIKQTEFKMKKAAKDLDFISAAQYRDELFALKKKLKS
;
A
#
# COMPACT_ATOMS: atom_id res chain seq x y z
N TYR A 1 -9.41 -6.78 -9.68
CA TYR A 1 -8.90 -7.07 -11.03
C TYR A 1 -9.18 -8.52 -11.38
N GLY A 2 -9.16 -8.85 -12.67
CA GLY A 2 -9.33 -10.22 -13.14
C GLY A 2 -8.39 -11.19 -12.43
N MET A 3 -8.89 -12.38 -12.09
CA MET A 3 -8.16 -13.55 -11.60
C MET A 3 -8.55 -14.75 -12.48
N GLY A 4 -7.83 -15.86 -12.40
CA GLY A 4 -8.23 -17.07 -13.10
C GLY A 4 -9.51 -17.66 -12.52
N ASN A 5 -10.18 -18.52 -13.30
CA ASN A 5 -11.35 -19.27 -12.87
C ASN A 5 -11.11 -20.02 -11.54
N PRO A 6 -11.90 -19.74 -10.48
CA PRO A 6 -11.75 -20.37 -9.17
C PRO A 6 -11.86 -21.90 -9.22
N GLU A 7 -12.70 -22.45 -10.10
CA GLU A 7 -12.92 -23.89 -10.20
C GLU A 7 -11.70 -24.60 -10.81
N ASP A 8 -11.09 -24.00 -11.84
CA ASP A 8 -9.86 -24.51 -12.44
C ASP A 8 -8.69 -24.44 -11.44
N PHE A 9 -8.62 -23.36 -10.65
CA PHE A 9 -7.64 -23.22 -9.58
C PHE A 9 -7.81 -24.30 -8.50
N LYS A 10 -9.06 -24.53 -8.05
CA LYS A 10 -9.40 -25.56 -7.04
C LYS A 10 -9.10 -26.98 -7.52
N ASN A 11 -9.35 -27.26 -8.78
CA ASN A 11 -9.08 -28.56 -9.41
C ASN A 11 -7.57 -28.82 -9.59
N SER A 12 -6.77 -27.76 -9.67
CA SER A 12 -5.31 -27.84 -9.80
C SER A 12 -4.58 -28.00 -8.46
N VAL A 13 -5.30 -28.03 -7.32
CA VAL A 13 -4.68 -28.20 -6.00
C VAL A 13 -4.18 -29.63 -5.83
N ILE A 14 -2.88 -29.78 -5.61
CA ILE A 14 -2.26 -31.08 -5.32
C ILE A 14 -2.45 -31.38 -3.83
N ARG A 15 -3.28 -32.37 -3.51
CA ARG A 15 -3.44 -32.86 -2.14
C ARG A 15 -2.65 -34.16 -1.99
N ILE A 16 -1.76 -34.21 -1.01
CA ILE A 16 -0.98 -35.42 -0.70
C ILE A 16 -1.12 -35.78 0.78
N LYS A 17 -1.00 -37.07 1.07
CA LYS A 17 -0.95 -37.60 2.45
C LYS A 17 0.18 -38.59 2.65
N LYS A 18 0.60 -38.74 3.89
CA LYS A 18 1.52 -39.81 4.30
C LYS A 18 0.89 -41.19 3.99
N GLY A 19 1.69 -42.09 3.44
CA GLY A 19 1.28 -43.42 2.98
C GLY A 19 0.53 -43.43 1.65
N GLU A 20 0.48 -42.31 0.93
CA GLU A 20 -0.08 -42.28 -0.43
C GLU A 20 0.86 -42.97 -1.42
N VAL A 21 0.30 -43.91 -2.19
CA VAL A 21 1.03 -44.60 -3.26
C VAL A 21 1.00 -43.73 -4.52
N ILE A 22 2.08 -43.00 -4.73
CA ILE A 22 2.32 -42.15 -5.90
C ILE A 22 3.81 -42.20 -6.27
N ALA A 23 4.08 -42.56 -7.52
CA ALA A 23 5.44 -42.55 -8.03
C ALA A 23 6.03 -41.14 -8.00
N ARG A 24 7.28 -41.01 -7.54
CA ARG A 24 7.95 -39.69 -7.41
C ARG A 24 7.86 -38.87 -8.70
N ASN A 25 8.15 -39.48 -9.85
CA ASN A 25 8.11 -38.77 -11.14
C ASN A 25 6.69 -38.28 -11.48
N ALA A 26 5.64 -39.04 -11.15
CA ALA A 26 4.27 -38.61 -11.34
C ALA A 26 3.93 -37.40 -10.44
N PHE A 27 4.44 -37.38 -9.21
CA PHE A 27 4.33 -36.21 -8.33
C PHE A 27 5.05 -34.98 -8.90
N LEU A 28 6.26 -35.16 -9.45
CA LEU A 28 6.99 -34.06 -10.09
C LEU A 28 6.23 -33.50 -11.31
N TYR A 29 5.60 -34.36 -12.12
CA TYR A 29 4.75 -33.90 -13.23
C TYR A 29 3.56 -33.07 -12.72
N LYS A 30 2.89 -33.48 -11.64
CA LYS A 30 1.82 -32.67 -11.02
C LYS A 30 2.30 -31.28 -10.59
N LEU A 31 3.52 -31.19 -10.04
CA LEU A 31 4.12 -29.90 -9.66
C LEU A 31 4.36 -29.01 -10.88
N VAL A 32 4.89 -29.56 -11.96
CA VAL A 32 5.09 -28.84 -13.24
C VAL A 32 3.75 -28.40 -13.83
N ASP A 33 2.73 -29.26 -13.80
CA ASP A 33 1.37 -28.94 -14.24
C ASP A 33 0.75 -27.80 -13.42
N SER A 34 1.16 -27.68 -12.16
CA SER A 34 0.80 -26.59 -11.25
C SER A 34 1.73 -25.38 -11.34
N LEU A 35 2.52 -25.28 -12.43
CA LEU A 35 3.43 -24.19 -12.77
C LEU A 35 4.63 -24.00 -11.81
N TYR A 36 5.05 -25.05 -11.11
CA TYR A 36 6.31 -25.03 -10.37
C TYR A 36 7.48 -25.41 -11.28
N SER A 37 8.61 -24.72 -11.09
CA SER A 37 9.83 -24.96 -11.87
C SER A 37 10.85 -25.80 -11.10
N ARG A 38 11.47 -26.78 -11.77
CA ARG A 38 12.57 -27.54 -11.18
C ARG A 38 13.83 -26.68 -11.09
N THR A 39 14.53 -26.73 -9.97
CA THR A 39 15.81 -26.05 -9.74
C THR A 39 16.80 -26.95 -9.02
N GLU A 40 18.09 -26.76 -9.28
CA GLU A 40 19.17 -27.47 -8.57
C GLU A 40 20.03 -26.50 -7.74
N ILE A 41 20.01 -25.22 -8.06
CA ILE A 41 20.91 -24.21 -7.49
C ILE A 41 20.12 -23.26 -6.60
N ASP A 42 19.14 -22.57 -7.18
CA ASP A 42 18.48 -21.43 -6.56
C ASP A 42 17.05 -21.80 -6.18
N PHE A 43 16.81 -21.96 -4.87
CA PHE A 43 15.54 -22.43 -4.31
C PHE A 43 14.58 -21.26 -4.06
N LYS A 44 14.15 -20.61 -5.15
CA LYS A 44 13.22 -19.47 -5.15
C LYS A 44 11.76 -19.91 -4.96
N ARG A 45 10.87 -18.96 -4.66
CA ARG A 45 9.42 -19.19 -4.64
C ARG A 45 8.94 -19.81 -5.95
N ALA A 46 7.93 -20.69 -5.87
CA ALA A 46 7.41 -21.45 -7.01
C ALA A 46 8.42 -22.40 -7.66
N THR A 47 9.41 -22.88 -6.90
CA THR A 47 10.36 -23.90 -7.37
C THR A 47 10.36 -25.14 -6.51
N PHE A 48 10.79 -26.27 -7.08
CA PHE A 48 11.08 -27.48 -6.34
C PHE A 48 12.45 -28.03 -6.71
N ARG A 49 13.09 -28.74 -5.77
CA ARG A 49 14.37 -29.42 -5.98
C ARG A 49 14.28 -30.86 -5.52
N VAL A 50 15.05 -31.72 -6.16
CA VAL A 50 15.04 -33.17 -5.89
C VAL A 50 16.43 -33.60 -5.43
N LYS A 51 16.50 -34.32 -4.31
CA LYS A 51 17.72 -34.92 -3.75
C LYS A 51 17.44 -36.36 -3.37
N GLY A 52 17.83 -37.31 -4.23
CA GLY A 52 17.48 -38.72 -4.04
C GLY A 52 15.96 -38.89 -3.95
N ASP A 53 15.49 -39.45 -2.84
CA ASP A 53 14.06 -39.70 -2.60
C ASP A 53 13.34 -38.54 -1.91
N THR A 54 14.02 -37.39 -1.77
CA THR A 54 13.46 -36.19 -1.15
C THR A 54 13.15 -35.11 -2.18
N VAL A 55 11.94 -34.54 -2.10
CA VAL A 55 11.50 -33.40 -2.90
C VAL A 55 11.21 -32.22 -1.97
N ASP A 56 12.01 -31.17 -2.07
CA ASP A 56 11.78 -29.90 -1.37
C ASP A 56 11.03 -28.94 -2.29
N ILE A 57 10.00 -28.26 -1.78
CA ILE A 57 9.10 -27.38 -2.51
C ILE A 57 9.05 -26.01 -1.80
N ASN A 58 9.33 -24.94 -2.55
CA ASN A 58 9.23 -23.57 -2.06
C ASN A 58 7.92 -22.94 -2.57
N LEU A 59 6.99 -22.72 -1.65
CA LEU A 59 5.64 -22.24 -1.94
C LEU A 59 5.64 -20.71 -2.12
N PRO A 60 4.93 -20.17 -3.11
CA PRO A 60 4.95 -18.72 -3.35
C PRO A 60 4.13 -17.89 -2.35
N TYR A 61 3.22 -18.53 -1.60
CA TYR A 61 2.20 -17.90 -0.77
C TYR A 61 2.45 -18.00 0.74
N VAL A 62 3.52 -18.66 1.19
CA VAL A 62 3.90 -18.79 2.60
C VAL A 62 5.41 -18.72 2.78
N ASP A 63 5.88 -18.44 4.00
CA ASP A 63 7.31 -18.30 4.32
C ASP A 63 8.00 -19.61 4.71
N TYR A 64 7.37 -20.75 4.40
CA TYR A 64 7.90 -22.08 4.65
C TYR A 64 7.75 -22.96 3.41
N GLY A 65 8.53 -24.04 3.37
CA GLY A 65 8.45 -25.05 2.32
C GLY A 65 7.87 -26.36 2.81
N TYR A 66 7.60 -27.26 1.87
CA TYR A 66 7.36 -28.66 2.15
C TYR A 66 8.53 -29.51 1.69
N ARG A 67 8.82 -30.55 2.47
CA ARG A 67 9.72 -31.64 2.11
C ARG A 67 8.91 -32.93 2.07
N VAL A 68 8.88 -33.58 0.91
CA VAL A 68 8.20 -34.86 0.69
C VAL A 68 9.26 -35.93 0.50
N ILE A 69 9.26 -36.94 1.37
CA ILE A 69 10.22 -38.04 1.37
C ILE A 69 9.50 -39.30 0.89
N PHE A 70 10.09 -39.95 -0.11
CA PHE A 70 9.54 -41.15 -0.75
C PHE A 70 10.30 -42.40 -0.29
N PHE A 71 9.59 -43.53 -0.24
CA PHE A 71 10.16 -44.86 -0.15
C PHE A 71 9.60 -45.69 -1.31
N GLY A 72 10.39 -45.84 -2.39
CA GLY A 72 9.88 -46.37 -3.65
C GLY A 72 8.81 -45.44 -4.25
N ASP A 73 7.59 -45.97 -4.43
CA ASP A 73 6.43 -45.24 -4.97
C ASP A 73 5.41 -44.85 -3.88
N GLU A 74 5.86 -44.73 -2.63
CA GLU A 74 5.02 -44.31 -1.48
C GLU A 74 5.60 -43.08 -0.81
N ILE A 75 4.73 -42.14 -0.41
CA ILE A 75 5.12 -41.00 0.44
C ILE A 75 5.31 -41.49 1.87
N GLU A 76 6.56 -41.69 2.29
CA GLU A 76 6.90 -42.10 3.66
C GLU A 76 6.66 -40.97 4.65
N LYS A 77 7.00 -39.73 4.27
CA LYS A 77 6.99 -38.59 5.18
C LYS A 77 6.75 -37.26 4.49
N ILE A 78 6.01 -36.38 5.15
CA ILE A 78 5.85 -34.98 4.76
C ILE A 78 6.32 -34.11 5.92
N GLU A 79 7.19 -33.15 5.65
CA GLU A 79 7.73 -32.23 6.65
C GLU A 79 7.53 -30.77 6.20
N ARG A 80 7.29 -29.89 7.16
CA ARG A 80 7.38 -28.45 6.96
C ARG A 80 8.82 -28.00 7.22
N ILE A 81 9.40 -27.20 6.32
CA ILE A 81 10.79 -26.76 6.39
C ILE A 81 10.93 -25.24 6.35
N GLU A 82 11.97 -24.72 7.00
CA GLU A 82 12.45 -23.36 6.78
C GLU A 82 13.13 -23.26 5.41
N ILE A 83 12.82 -22.23 4.62
CA ILE A 83 13.35 -22.07 3.27
C ILE A 83 14.86 -21.78 3.27
N GLU A 84 15.32 -20.94 4.20
CA GLU A 84 16.71 -20.48 4.24
C GLU A 84 17.67 -21.57 4.73
N THR A 85 17.31 -22.25 5.82
CA THR A 85 18.18 -23.24 6.48
C THR A 85 17.91 -24.67 5.99
N GLY A 86 16.73 -24.94 5.43
CA GLY A 86 16.28 -26.29 5.10
C GLY A 86 15.99 -27.17 6.33
N LYS A 87 16.00 -26.58 7.55
CA LYS A 87 15.71 -27.28 8.79
C LYS A 87 14.24 -27.62 8.87
N ARG A 88 13.98 -28.81 9.42
CA ARG A 88 12.63 -29.28 9.72
C ARG A 88 12.03 -28.46 10.86
N ILE A 89 10.79 -28.02 10.67
CA ILE A 89 9.96 -27.40 11.70
C ILE A 89 9.16 -28.50 12.41
N HIS A 90 8.29 -29.21 11.68
CA HIS A 90 7.50 -30.35 12.20
C HIS A 90 7.02 -31.26 11.06
N ASP A 91 6.50 -32.44 11.44
CA ASP A 91 5.95 -33.46 10.55
C ASP A 91 4.46 -33.21 10.26
N LEU A 92 4.01 -33.60 9.07
CA LEU A 92 2.62 -33.46 8.61
C LEU A 92 2.07 -34.81 8.13
N ASP A 93 0.81 -35.09 8.46
CA ASP A 93 0.11 -36.28 7.93
C ASP A 93 -0.48 -36.04 6.54
N HIS A 94 -0.81 -34.79 6.21
CA HIS A 94 -1.34 -34.38 4.92
C HIS A 94 -0.96 -32.93 4.64
N CYS A 95 -0.85 -32.57 3.36
CA CYS A 95 -0.73 -31.18 2.94
C CYS A 95 -1.41 -30.93 1.59
N ALA A 96 -1.72 -29.66 1.34
CA ALA A 96 -2.22 -29.19 0.06
C ALA A 96 -1.21 -28.19 -0.53
N ILE A 97 -0.85 -28.40 -1.79
CA ILE A 97 0.02 -27.53 -2.57
C ILE A 97 -0.87 -26.86 -3.60
N PHE A 98 -1.14 -25.57 -3.37
CA PHE A 98 -1.81 -24.73 -4.33
C PHE A 98 -0.90 -24.42 -5.51
N PRO A 99 -1.47 -24.16 -6.68
CA PRO A 99 -0.68 -23.83 -7.84
C PRO A 99 0.16 -22.56 -7.69
N ALA A 100 1.24 -22.47 -8.46
CA ALA A 100 2.19 -21.37 -8.36
C ALA A 100 1.65 -20.03 -8.92
N ASN A 101 0.65 -20.09 -9.79
CA ASN A 101 0.02 -18.92 -10.41
C ASN A 101 -1.51 -19.08 -10.39
N LEU A 102 -2.23 -17.97 -10.50
CA LEU A 102 -3.69 -17.91 -10.50
C LEU A 102 -4.29 -18.22 -11.88
N TYR A 103 -3.55 -17.97 -12.96
CA TYR A 103 -3.99 -18.25 -14.33
C TYR A 103 -3.47 -19.62 -14.77
N ILE A 104 -4.32 -20.63 -14.68
CA ILE A 104 -3.99 -22.00 -15.07
C ILE A 104 -5.01 -22.45 -16.11
N ALA A 105 -4.51 -22.74 -17.30
CA ALA A 105 -5.29 -23.46 -18.29
C ALA A 105 -5.09 -24.97 -18.10
N PRO A 106 -6.17 -25.77 -18.14
CA PRO A 106 -6.06 -27.19 -18.38
C PRO A 106 -5.28 -27.46 -19.68
N LYS A 107 -4.29 -28.35 -19.65
CA LYS A 107 -3.43 -28.67 -20.81
C LYS A 107 -4.22 -29.06 -22.06
N ASP A 108 -5.35 -29.74 -21.88
CA ASP A 108 -6.22 -30.17 -22.97
C ASP A 108 -6.93 -29.00 -23.67
N ARG A 109 -7.09 -27.86 -22.98
CA ARG A 109 -7.71 -26.64 -23.52
C ARG A 109 -6.69 -25.69 -24.14
N LEU A 110 -5.42 -25.75 -23.74
CA LEU A 110 -4.40 -24.80 -24.19
C LEU A 110 -4.26 -24.76 -25.73
N LYS A 111 -4.39 -25.90 -26.40
CA LYS A 111 -4.35 -25.97 -27.87
C LYS A 111 -5.49 -25.19 -28.53
N PHE A 112 -6.69 -25.25 -27.97
CA PHE A 112 -7.85 -24.52 -28.47
C PHE A 112 -7.75 -23.03 -28.14
N ILE A 113 -7.29 -22.69 -26.93
CA ILE A 113 -7.03 -21.31 -26.50
C ILE A 113 -6.04 -20.62 -27.45
N ILE A 114 -4.93 -21.30 -27.77
CA ILE A 114 -3.92 -20.77 -28.72
C ILE A 114 -4.56 -20.49 -30.08
N LYS A 115 -5.38 -21.41 -30.58
CA LYS A 115 -6.06 -21.24 -31.85
C LYS A 115 -7.03 -20.05 -31.83
N ASP A 116 -7.83 -19.89 -30.78
CA ASP A 116 -8.76 -18.76 -30.66
C ASP A 116 -8.03 -17.41 -30.62
N ILE A 117 -6.83 -17.36 -30.02
CA ILE A 117 -5.96 -16.18 -30.01
C ILE A 117 -5.39 -15.91 -31.41
N GLU A 118 -4.99 -16.96 -32.15
CA GLU A 118 -4.53 -16.84 -33.54
C GLU A 118 -5.62 -16.32 -34.47
N ASP A 119 -6.85 -16.80 -34.30
CA ASP A 119 -8.01 -16.38 -35.09
C ASP A 119 -8.32 -14.89 -34.81
N GLU A 120 -8.34 -14.44 -33.53
CA GLU A 120 -8.53 -13.01 -33.20
C GLU A 120 -7.37 -12.14 -33.71
N LEU A 121 -6.13 -12.64 -33.66
CA LEU A 121 -4.97 -11.95 -34.22
C LEU A 121 -5.13 -11.72 -35.72
N TYR A 122 -5.51 -12.75 -36.46
CA TYR A 122 -5.69 -12.69 -37.91
C TYR A 122 -6.75 -11.65 -38.31
N ASP A 123 -7.90 -11.67 -37.65
CA ASP A 123 -8.98 -10.73 -37.91
C ASP A 123 -8.57 -9.29 -37.57
N HIS A 124 -7.83 -9.10 -36.48
CA HIS A 124 -7.40 -7.77 -36.06
C HIS A 124 -6.24 -7.22 -36.91
N GLU A 125 -5.34 -8.08 -37.40
CA GLU A 125 -4.32 -7.70 -38.38
C GLU A 125 -4.98 -7.19 -39.67
N LYS A 126 -5.96 -7.93 -40.20
CA LYS A 126 -6.74 -7.52 -41.38
C LYS A 126 -7.49 -6.21 -41.18
N PHE A 127 -8.06 -6.01 -40.00
CA PHE A 127 -8.72 -4.76 -39.65
C PHE A 127 -7.76 -3.56 -39.78
N PHE A 128 -6.56 -3.67 -39.20
CA PHE A 128 -5.56 -2.61 -39.33
C PHE A 128 -5.08 -2.41 -40.76
N GLU A 129 -4.85 -3.48 -41.52
CA GLU A 129 -4.47 -3.39 -42.93
C GLU A 129 -5.54 -2.69 -43.77
N ALA A 130 -6.81 -2.99 -43.54
CA ALA A 130 -7.94 -2.34 -44.21
C ALA A 130 -8.05 -0.85 -43.88
N GLU A 131 -7.68 -0.43 -42.66
CA GLU A 131 -7.59 0.98 -42.26
C GLU A 131 -6.30 1.68 -42.75
N GLY A 132 -5.39 0.98 -43.43
CA GLY A 132 -4.09 1.52 -43.86
C GLY A 132 -3.06 1.65 -42.74
N ARG A 133 -3.26 0.95 -41.62
CA ARG A 133 -2.49 1.05 -40.37
C ARG A 133 -1.49 -0.10 -40.23
N PHE A 134 -0.60 -0.21 -41.22
CA PHE A 134 0.32 -1.34 -41.36
C PHE A 134 1.34 -1.47 -40.20
N ILE A 135 1.69 -0.37 -39.53
CA ILE A 135 2.63 -0.39 -38.40
C ILE A 135 2.00 -1.07 -37.20
N GLU A 136 0.74 -0.74 -36.88
CA GLU A 136 -0.03 -1.37 -35.82
C GLU A 136 -0.31 -2.84 -36.12
N ALA A 137 -0.67 -3.18 -37.36
CA ALA A 137 -0.84 -4.55 -37.82
C ALA A 137 0.42 -5.40 -37.57
N LYS A 138 1.58 -4.91 -38.01
CA LYS A 138 2.87 -5.58 -37.79
C LYS A 138 3.20 -5.70 -36.30
N ARG A 139 2.96 -4.64 -35.52
CA ARG A 139 3.26 -4.60 -34.08
C ARG A 139 2.46 -5.64 -33.30
N VAL A 140 1.15 -5.72 -33.54
CA VAL A 140 0.30 -6.68 -32.82
C VAL A 140 0.68 -8.11 -33.19
N ARG A 141 0.98 -8.36 -34.46
CA ARG A 141 1.45 -9.66 -34.94
C ARG A 141 2.76 -10.10 -34.29
N GLU A 142 3.79 -9.26 -34.32
CA GLU A 142 5.08 -9.60 -33.70
C GLU A 142 4.91 -9.91 -32.22
N ARG A 143 4.14 -9.09 -31.51
CA ARG A 143 3.91 -9.26 -30.08
C ARG A 143 3.16 -10.55 -29.75
N VAL A 144 2.01 -10.77 -30.40
CA VAL A 144 1.15 -11.92 -30.10
C VAL A 144 1.82 -13.21 -30.55
N THR A 145 2.55 -13.23 -31.67
CA THR A 145 3.29 -14.41 -32.13
C THR A 145 4.32 -14.84 -31.09
N PHE A 146 5.10 -13.88 -30.54
CA PHE A 146 6.04 -14.17 -29.46
C PHE A 146 5.33 -14.68 -28.20
N ASP A 147 4.24 -14.05 -27.78
CA ASP A 147 3.47 -14.49 -26.61
C ASP A 147 2.91 -15.92 -26.83
N LEU A 148 2.47 -16.28 -28.05
CA LEU A 148 2.01 -17.62 -28.42
C LEU A 148 3.13 -18.67 -28.44
N GLU A 149 4.33 -18.34 -28.93
CA GLU A 149 5.50 -19.23 -28.86
C GLU A 149 5.85 -19.57 -27.41
N MET A 150 5.85 -18.57 -26.53
CA MET A 150 6.09 -18.75 -25.10
C MET A 150 5.00 -19.63 -24.45
N MET A 151 3.74 -19.45 -24.81
CA MET A 151 2.65 -20.32 -24.34
C MET A 151 2.81 -21.78 -24.79
N ARG A 152 3.33 -22.03 -26.00
CA ARG A 152 3.57 -23.39 -26.51
C ARG A 152 4.70 -24.10 -25.78
N GLU A 153 5.81 -23.40 -25.57
CA GLU A 153 7.03 -23.97 -24.98
C GLU A 153 6.93 -24.10 -23.46
N LEU A 154 6.41 -23.06 -22.79
CA LEU A 154 6.45 -22.94 -21.33
C LEU A 154 5.07 -23.08 -20.66
N GLY A 155 3.98 -23.07 -21.43
CA GLY A 155 2.62 -23.02 -20.87
C GLY A 155 2.24 -21.65 -20.28
N TYR A 156 3.11 -20.64 -20.39
CA TYR A 156 2.92 -19.30 -19.85
C TYR A 156 3.70 -18.26 -20.65
N CYS A 157 3.23 -17.00 -20.67
CA CYS A 157 3.95 -15.85 -21.19
C CYS A 157 3.82 -14.63 -20.26
N ASN A 158 4.74 -13.67 -20.38
CA ASN A 158 4.65 -12.44 -19.59
C ASN A 158 3.49 -11.57 -20.07
N GLY A 159 2.54 -11.32 -19.17
CA GLY A 159 1.30 -10.63 -19.53
C GLY A 159 0.18 -11.57 -19.94
N ILE A 160 0.21 -12.84 -19.53
CA ILE A 160 -0.81 -13.85 -19.85
C ILE A 160 -2.23 -13.40 -19.48
N GLU A 161 -2.38 -12.52 -18.49
CA GLU A 161 -3.66 -11.99 -18.04
C GLU A 161 -4.41 -11.25 -19.16
N ASN A 162 -3.69 -10.72 -20.15
CA ASN A 162 -4.29 -10.06 -21.32
C ASN A 162 -5.05 -11.03 -22.22
N TYR A 163 -4.84 -12.33 -22.06
CA TYR A 163 -5.56 -13.41 -22.74
C TYR A 163 -6.58 -14.11 -21.83
N SER A 164 -6.77 -13.65 -20.60
CA SER A 164 -7.60 -14.31 -19.57
C SER A 164 -8.98 -14.71 -20.06
N ARG A 165 -9.64 -13.92 -20.90
CA ARG A 165 -10.93 -14.27 -21.52
C ARG A 165 -10.92 -15.65 -22.18
N PHE A 166 -9.86 -15.98 -22.92
CA PHE A 166 -9.72 -17.26 -23.60
C PHE A 166 -9.44 -18.39 -22.62
N PHE A 167 -8.57 -18.14 -21.63
CA PHE A 167 -8.26 -19.11 -20.57
C PHE A 167 -9.50 -19.50 -19.77
N ASP A 168 -10.36 -18.53 -19.47
CA ASP A 168 -11.61 -18.74 -18.74
C ASP A 168 -12.75 -19.30 -19.63
N GLY A 169 -12.57 -19.37 -20.96
CA GLY A 169 -13.64 -19.74 -21.91
C GLY A 169 -14.81 -18.75 -21.92
N ARG A 170 -14.57 -17.49 -21.56
CA ARG A 170 -15.58 -16.45 -21.38
C ARG A 170 -15.98 -15.81 -22.71
N LYS A 171 -17.25 -15.42 -22.83
CA LYS A 171 -17.73 -14.63 -23.98
C LYS A 171 -17.20 -13.18 -23.89
N PRO A 172 -16.98 -12.49 -25.02
CA PRO A 172 -16.62 -11.07 -25.03
C PRO A 172 -17.56 -10.22 -24.17
N GLY A 173 -17.01 -9.26 -23.42
CA GLY A 173 -17.76 -8.34 -22.55
C GLY A 173 -18.18 -8.91 -21.19
N THR A 174 -18.15 -10.24 -20.99
CA THR A 174 -18.54 -10.85 -19.71
C THR A 174 -17.62 -10.42 -18.57
N ARG A 175 -18.17 -10.39 -17.34
CA ARG A 175 -17.39 -10.04 -16.16
C ARG A 175 -16.21 -11.01 -15.99
N PRO A 176 -15.00 -10.52 -15.67
CA PRO A 176 -13.90 -11.37 -15.29
C PRO A 176 -14.12 -11.95 -13.89
N PHE A 177 -13.55 -13.12 -13.62
CA PHE A 177 -13.44 -13.63 -12.25
C PHE A 177 -12.55 -12.71 -11.43
N CYS A 178 -12.80 -12.61 -10.14
CA CYS A 178 -12.03 -11.81 -9.21
C CYS A 178 -11.98 -12.48 -7.83
N LEU A 179 -11.31 -11.86 -6.86
CA LEU A 179 -11.19 -12.41 -5.52
C LEU A 179 -12.55 -12.74 -4.88
N LEU A 180 -13.58 -11.95 -5.17
CA LEU A 180 -14.93 -12.16 -4.63
C LEU A 180 -15.50 -13.53 -5.04
N ASP A 181 -15.12 -14.05 -6.21
CA ASP A 181 -15.57 -15.36 -6.70
C ASP A 181 -14.87 -16.55 -6.02
N TYR A 182 -13.82 -16.29 -5.23
CA TYR A 182 -13.13 -17.32 -4.44
C TYR A 182 -13.74 -17.46 -3.04
N PHE A 183 -14.59 -16.52 -2.62
CA PHE A 183 -15.33 -16.63 -1.37
C PHE A 183 -16.53 -17.57 -1.53
N PRO A 184 -16.97 -18.23 -0.45
CA PRO A 184 -18.28 -18.87 -0.39
C PRO A 184 -19.41 -17.85 -0.69
N GLU A 185 -20.57 -18.32 -1.15
CA GLU A 185 -21.70 -17.46 -1.51
C GLU A 185 -22.22 -16.58 -0.35
N ASP A 186 -22.04 -17.02 0.90
CA ASP A 186 -22.55 -16.39 2.12
C ASP A 186 -21.55 -15.44 2.80
N TYR A 187 -20.54 -14.96 2.07
CA TYR A 187 -19.53 -14.07 2.64
C TYR A 187 -20.07 -12.68 3.01
N LEU A 188 -19.38 -12.05 3.97
CA LEU A 188 -19.61 -10.66 4.39
C LEU A 188 -18.58 -9.73 3.74
N THR A 189 -19.06 -8.64 3.14
CA THR A 189 -18.22 -7.56 2.63
C THR A 189 -18.20 -6.42 3.63
N ILE A 190 -17.02 -5.98 4.05
CA ILE A 190 -16.84 -4.76 4.84
C ILE A 190 -16.10 -3.75 3.97
N VAL A 191 -16.73 -2.61 3.72
CA VAL A 191 -16.13 -1.52 2.95
C VAL A 191 -15.69 -0.45 3.93
N ASP A 192 -14.40 -0.48 4.27
CA ASP A 192 -13.79 0.55 5.10
C ASP A 192 -13.67 1.87 4.33
N GLU A 193 -13.82 2.98 5.06
CA GLU A 193 -13.86 4.34 4.53
C GLU A 193 -14.71 4.45 3.24
N SER A 194 -15.93 3.91 3.30
CA SER A 194 -16.80 3.67 2.15
C SER A 194 -16.98 4.87 1.22
N HIS A 195 -17.06 6.07 1.79
CA HIS A 195 -17.21 7.34 1.09
C HIS A 195 -16.05 7.67 0.13
N VAL A 196 -14.87 7.05 0.31
CA VAL A 196 -13.70 7.12 -0.59
C VAL A 196 -13.54 5.82 -1.37
N THR A 197 -13.67 4.67 -0.71
CA THR A 197 -13.48 3.35 -1.32
C THR A 197 -14.46 3.08 -2.46
N LEU A 198 -15.75 3.43 -2.31
CA LEU A 198 -16.75 3.17 -3.35
C LEU A 198 -16.54 4.03 -4.63
N PRO A 199 -16.30 5.36 -4.53
CA PRO A 199 -15.89 6.14 -5.70
C PRO A 199 -14.63 5.60 -6.38
N GLN A 200 -13.66 5.10 -5.60
CA GLN A 200 -12.46 4.49 -6.16
C GLN A 200 -12.81 3.23 -6.96
N VAL A 201 -13.57 2.30 -6.37
CA VAL A 201 -14.03 1.06 -7.05
C VAL A 201 -14.77 1.40 -8.35
N ARG A 202 -15.68 2.38 -8.30
CA ARG A 202 -16.42 2.86 -9.48
C ARG A 202 -15.50 3.41 -10.58
N GLY A 203 -14.45 4.15 -10.20
CA GLY A 203 -13.51 4.76 -11.14
C GLY A 203 -12.56 3.77 -11.83
N MET A 204 -12.33 2.59 -11.25
CA MET A 204 -11.35 1.62 -11.76
C MET A 204 -11.65 1.14 -13.18
N TRP A 205 -12.92 0.83 -13.49
CA TRP A 205 -13.33 0.34 -14.80
C TRP A 205 -13.11 1.37 -15.92
N GLY A 206 -13.55 2.61 -15.70
CA GLY A 206 -13.39 3.68 -16.68
C GLY A 206 -11.91 3.98 -16.97
N GLY A 207 -11.08 4.06 -15.93
CA GLY A 207 -9.65 4.32 -16.06
C GLY A 207 -8.90 3.20 -16.79
N ASP A 208 -9.15 1.94 -16.45
CA ASP A 208 -8.51 0.80 -17.12
C ASP A 208 -8.95 0.69 -18.58
N ARG A 209 -10.25 0.84 -18.85
CA ARG A 209 -10.81 0.78 -20.21
C ARG A 209 -10.20 1.85 -21.13
N ALA A 210 -10.09 3.10 -20.67
CA ALA A 210 -9.48 4.17 -21.47
C ALA A 210 -8.01 3.87 -21.82
N ARG A 211 -7.24 3.36 -20.85
CA ARG A 211 -5.85 2.95 -21.07
C ARG A 211 -5.73 1.79 -22.06
N LYS A 212 -6.56 0.76 -21.90
CA LYS A 212 -6.52 -0.45 -22.75
C LYS A 212 -7.00 -0.19 -24.16
N LEU A 213 -8.03 0.64 -24.34
CA LEU A 213 -8.47 1.08 -25.66
C LEU A 213 -7.33 1.73 -26.44
N ASN A 214 -6.51 2.58 -25.81
CA ASN A 214 -5.33 3.14 -26.46
C ASN A 214 -4.32 2.06 -26.87
N LEU A 215 -4.03 1.09 -25.99
CA LEU A 215 -3.11 -0.01 -26.33
C LEU A 215 -3.60 -0.87 -27.49
N VAL A 216 -4.89 -1.19 -27.50
CA VAL A 216 -5.53 -1.94 -28.60
C VAL A 216 -5.50 -1.11 -29.86
N ASN A 217 -5.94 0.15 -29.80
CA ASN A 217 -5.94 1.04 -30.95
C ASN A 217 -4.55 1.13 -31.57
N TYR A 218 -3.48 1.27 -30.79
CA TYR A 218 -2.12 1.34 -31.34
C TYR A 218 -1.45 -0.03 -31.56
N GLY A 219 -2.19 -1.13 -31.63
CA GLY A 219 -1.65 -2.46 -31.98
C GLY A 219 -0.66 -3.04 -30.96
N PHE A 220 -0.74 -2.64 -29.69
CA PHE A 220 0.08 -3.24 -28.62
C PHE A 220 -0.59 -4.48 -28.00
N ARG A 221 -1.91 -4.60 -28.11
CA ARG A 221 -2.71 -5.68 -27.53
C ARG A 221 -3.89 -6.03 -28.45
N LEU A 222 -4.38 -7.26 -28.35
CA LEU A 222 -5.61 -7.68 -29.02
C LEU A 222 -6.86 -7.07 -28.35
N PRO A 223 -8.02 -7.00 -29.05
CA PRO A 223 -9.27 -6.52 -28.48
C PRO A 223 -9.70 -7.26 -27.20
N SER A 224 -9.48 -8.58 -27.14
CA SER A 224 -9.71 -9.40 -25.95
C SER A 224 -9.02 -8.90 -24.68
N ALA A 225 -7.93 -8.14 -24.79
CA ALA A 225 -7.24 -7.60 -23.63
C ALA A 225 -8.12 -6.63 -22.82
N ILE A 226 -9.16 -6.03 -23.44
CA ILE A 226 -10.15 -5.17 -22.77
C ILE A 226 -11.03 -5.98 -21.81
N ASP A 227 -11.23 -7.26 -22.08
CA ASP A 227 -12.04 -8.17 -21.23
C ASP A 227 -11.28 -8.64 -19.98
N ASN A 228 -9.97 -8.38 -19.90
CA ASN A 228 -9.20 -8.46 -18.67
C ASN A 228 -9.30 -7.14 -17.90
N ARG A 229 -10.37 -6.92 -17.14
CA ARG A 229 -10.65 -5.61 -16.54
C ARG A 229 -10.97 -5.73 -15.06
N PRO A 230 -10.99 -4.64 -14.29
CA PRO A 230 -11.74 -4.62 -13.04
C PRO A 230 -13.25 -4.76 -13.32
N LEU A 231 -14.00 -5.07 -12.27
CA LEU A 231 -15.46 -5.03 -12.34
C LEU A 231 -15.93 -3.59 -12.59
N SER A 232 -16.99 -3.45 -13.36
CA SER A 232 -17.84 -2.25 -13.32
C SER A 232 -18.50 -2.14 -11.94
N PHE A 233 -19.05 -0.98 -11.63
CA PHE A 233 -19.67 -0.77 -10.32
C PHE A 233 -20.94 -1.64 -10.17
N GLU A 234 -21.71 -1.75 -11.25
CA GLU A 234 -22.91 -2.57 -11.33
C GLU A 234 -22.59 -4.07 -11.17
N GLU A 235 -21.48 -4.52 -11.78
CA GLU A 235 -21.00 -5.89 -11.56
C GLU A 235 -20.54 -6.11 -10.12
N PHE A 236 -19.87 -5.13 -9.50
CA PHE A 236 -19.47 -5.21 -8.09
C PHE A 236 -20.69 -5.34 -7.18
N GLU A 237 -21.71 -4.50 -7.37
CA GLU A 237 -22.98 -4.59 -6.63
C GLU A 237 -23.65 -5.95 -6.79
N SER A 238 -23.62 -6.52 -8.02
CA SER A 238 -24.27 -7.79 -8.31
C SER A 238 -23.61 -9.01 -7.65
N VAL A 239 -22.34 -8.91 -7.27
CA VAL A 239 -21.58 -10.03 -6.67
C VAL A 239 -21.37 -9.87 -5.18
N THR A 240 -21.49 -8.65 -4.65
CA THR A 240 -21.48 -8.43 -3.21
C THR A 240 -22.77 -8.95 -2.58
N ASN A 241 -22.62 -9.83 -1.58
CA ASN A 241 -23.73 -10.30 -0.76
C ASN A 241 -24.03 -9.29 0.37
N GLN A 242 -23.91 -9.68 1.63
CA GLN A 242 -24.12 -8.77 2.75
C GLN A 242 -22.97 -7.77 2.82
N THR A 243 -23.29 -6.48 2.78
CA THR A 243 -22.28 -5.41 2.77
C THR A 243 -22.47 -4.46 3.94
N VAL A 244 -21.40 -4.22 4.70
CA VAL A 244 -21.34 -3.23 5.76
C VAL A 244 -20.44 -2.08 5.29
N TYR A 245 -21.02 -0.89 5.16
CA TYR A 245 -20.29 0.34 4.88
C TYR A 245 -19.81 0.95 6.19
N VAL A 246 -18.50 1.17 6.31
CA VAL A 246 -17.89 1.77 7.50
C VAL A 246 -17.35 3.16 7.11
N SER A 247 -17.94 4.21 7.69
CA SER A 247 -17.44 5.57 7.51
C SER A 247 -17.98 6.51 8.58
N ALA A 248 -17.16 7.47 9.00
CA ALA A 248 -17.61 8.60 9.81
C ALA A 248 -18.46 9.62 9.01
N THR A 249 -18.37 9.58 7.69
CA THR A 249 -19.02 10.51 6.75
C THR A 249 -19.57 9.75 5.53
N PRO A 250 -20.62 8.92 5.69
CA PRO A 250 -21.17 8.12 4.59
C PRO A 250 -21.47 8.94 3.33
N GLY A 251 -21.17 8.35 2.17
CA GLY A 251 -21.52 8.89 0.86
C GLY A 251 -23.02 8.83 0.58
N ASN A 252 -23.44 9.44 -0.54
CA ASN A 252 -24.86 9.42 -0.93
C ASN A 252 -25.31 7.99 -1.28
N TYR A 253 -24.44 7.25 -1.96
CA TYR A 253 -24.73 5.88 -2.38
C TYR A 253 -24.99 4.99 -1.16
N GLU A 254 -24.16 5.09 -0.11
CA GLU A 254 -24.35 4.29 1.10
C GLU A 254 -25.69 4.60 1.78
N LEU A 255 -26.04 5.89 1.90
CA LEU A 255 -27.32 6.31 2.49
C LEU A 255 -28.52 5.86 1.65
N GLU A 256 -28.40 5.86 0.32
CA GLU A 256 -29.43 5.33 -0.57
C GLU A 256 -29.60 3.82 -0.39
N GLN A 257 -28.49 3.06 -0.34
CA GLN A 257 -28.53 1.60 -0.17
C GLN A 257 -29.04 1.16 1.20
N THR A 258 -28.86 1.97 2.24
CA THR A 258 -29.38 1.68 3.58
C THR A 258 -30.74 2.31 3.87
N GLU A 259 -31.38 2.94 2.88
CA GLU A 259 -32.64 3.69 3.03
C GLU A 259 -32.56 4.77 4.15
N GLY A 260 -31.36 5.29 4.39
CA GLY A 260 -31.06 6.25 5.46
C GLY A 260 -30.89 5.64 6.85
N VAL A 261 -31.04 4.32 7.01
CA VAL A 261 -30.79 3.64 8.29
C VAL A 261 -29.28 3.54 8.53
N VAL A 262 -28.84 4.00 9.69
CA VAL A 262 -27.43 3.95 10.10
C VAL A 262 -27.30 3.39 11.50
N VAL A 263 -26.25 2.59 11.72
CA VAL A 263 -25.84 2.15 13.06
C VAL A 263 -24.77 3.13 13.54
N GLU A 264 -25.13 3.97 14.50
CA GLU A 264 -24.24 5.02 14.99
C GLU A 264 -23.31 4.49 16.10
N GLN A 265 -22.00 4.71 15.93
CA GLN A 265 -20.98 4.40 16.94
C GLN A 265 -20.09 5.64 17.18
N ILE A 266 -20.46 6.45 18.18
CA ILE A 266 -19.81 7.74 18.48
C ILE A 266 -18.99 7.76 19.77
N VAL A 267 -19.23 6.81 20.69
CA VAL A 267 -18.52 6.76 21.97
C VAL A 267 -17.17 6.08 21.78
N ARG A 268 -16.10 6.76 22.21
CA ARG A 268 -14.74 6.23 22.18
C ARG A 268 -14.44 5.45 23.47
N PRO A 269 -13.73 4.31 23.41
CA PRO A 269 -13.38 3.54 24.62
C PRO A 269 -12.62 4.33 25.68
N THR A 270 -11.87 5.35 25.29
CA THR A 270 -11.06 6.22 26.17
C THR A 270 -11.80 7.44 26.71
N GLY A 271 -13.07 7.59 26.37
CA GLY A 271 -13.86 8.78 26.69
C GLY A 271 -13.45 10.04 25.92
N LEU A 272 -12.53 9.96 24.94
CA LEU A 272 -12.14 11.12 24.13
C LEU A 272 -13.35 11.73 23.41
N LEU A 273 -13.41 13.05 23.43
CA LEU A 273 -14.52 13.84 22.91
C LEU A 273 -14.21 14.34 21.48
N ASP A 274 -15.26 14.56 20.70
CA ASP A 274 -15.17 15.35 19.47
C ASP A 274 -14.72 16.78 19.83
N PRO A 275 -13.76 17.37 19.09
CA PRO A 275 -13.15 18.65 19.45
C PRO A 275 -14.14 19.81 19.27
N PRO A 276 -14.13 20.84 20.13
CA PRO A 276 -14.82 22.09 19.84
C PRO A 276 -14.34 22.69 18.53
N ILE A 277 -15.26 23.32 17.81
CA ILE A 277 -14.99 24.07 16.58
C ILE A 277 -15.25 25.54 16.84
N GLU A 278 -14.24 26.37 16.65
CA GLU A 278 -14.33 27.83 16.70
C GLU A 278 -14.30 28.43 15.30
N VAL A 279 -15.15 29.42 15.03
CA VAL A 279 -15.11 30.17 13.78
C VAL A 279 -14.50 31.54 14.07
N ARG A 280 -13.37 31.84 13.44
CA ARG A 280 -12.64 33.11 13.60
C ARG A 280 -12.60 33.86 12.26
N PRO A 281 -12.63 35.21 12.25
CA PRO A 281 -12.55 36.00 11.02
C PRO A 281 -11.27 35.74 10.21
N SER A 282 -11.32 35.93 8.88
CA SER A 282 -10.12 35.81 8.03
C SER A 282 -9.15 36.98 8.22
N ILE A 283 -9.61 38.11 8.77
CA ILE A 283 -8.77 39.29 9.03
C ILE A 283 -7.75 38.95 10.13
N ASN A 284 -6.47 39.23 9.87
CA ASN A 284 -5.35 38.88 10.75
C ASN A 284 -5.27 37.38 11.13
N GLN A 285 -5.85 36.48 10.32
CA GLN A 285 -5.87 35.03 10.61
C GLN A 285 -4.48 34.43 10.83
N ILE A 286 -3.44 34.96 10.18
CA ILE A 286 -2.08 34.45 10.32
C ILE A 286 -1.50 34.82 11.68
N ASP A 287 -1.78 36.04 12.18
CA ASP A 287 -1.30 36.48 13.49
C ASP A 287 -1.98 35.70 14.62
N ASP A 288 -3.30 35.48 14.52
CA ASP A 288 -4.06 34.64 15.44
C ASP A 288 -3.57 33.18 15.43
N LEU A 289 -3.31 32.63 14.23
CA LEU A 289 -2.78 31.28 14.08
C LEU A 289 -1.38 31.14 14.70
N LEU A 290 -0.53 32.16 14.60
CA LEU A 290 0.79 32.15 15.23
C LEU A 290 0.69 32.06 16.76
N GLU A 291 -0.22 32.81 17.38
CA GLU A 291 -0.47 32.76 18.83
C GLU A 291 -0.89 31.35 19.26
N GLU A 292 -1.82 30.73 18.52
CA GLU A 292 -2.27 29.36 18.78
C GLU A 292 -1.14 28.34 18.59
N ILE A 293 -0.33 28.48 17.53
CA ILE A 293 0.84 27.61 17.30
C ILE A 293 1.81 27.71 18.48
N HIS A 294 2.16 28.93 18.91
CA HIS A 294 3.07 29.12 20.05
C HIS A 294 2.51 28.49 21.32
N GLY A 295 1.22 28.70 21.62
CA GLY A 295 0.57 28.09 22.76
C GLY A 295 0.63 26.55 22.75
N ARG A 296 0.49 25.91 21.58
CA ARG A 296 0.60 24.43 21.46
C ARG A 296 2.04 23.93 21.54
N ILE A 297 3.02 24.69 21.03
CA ILE A 297 4.44 24.34 21.13
C ILE A 297 4.89 24.34 22.60
N GLU A 298 4.42 25.29 23.43
CA GLU A 298 4.78 25.38 24.85
C GLU A 298 4.35 24.15 25.66
N ILE A 299 3.23 23.52 25.29
CA ILE A 299 2.72 22.28 25.91
C ILE A 299 3.13 21.00 25.15
N ASN A 300 4.06 21.12 24.18
CA ASN A 300 4.60 20.03 23.37
C ASN A 300 3.52 19.23 22.62
N GLU A 301 2.55 19.93 22.04
CA GLU A 301 1.53 19.34 21.15
C GLU A 301 1.83 19.68 19.68
N ARG A 302 1.06 19.09 18.76
CA ARG A 302 1.25 19.22 17.31
C ARG A 302 0.07 19.90 16.64
N ILE A 303 0.36 20.58 15.55
CA ILE A 303 -0.62 21.38 14.80
C ILE A 303 -0.72 20.86 13.37
N LEU A 304 -1.95 20.72 12.88
CA LEU A 304 -2.25 20.51 11.46
C LEU A 304 -2.89 21.76 10.87
N ILE A 305 -2.37 22.24 9.74
CA ILE A 305 -2.93 23.38 9.03
C ILE A 305 -3.34 22.94 7.63
N THR A 306 -4.59 23.19 7.27
CA THR A 306 -5.10 22.95 5.92
C THR A 306 -5.32 24.25 5.15
N THR A 307 -4.75 24.35 3.97
CA THR A 307 -4.94 25.47 3.04
C THR A 307 -5.69 25.03 1.79
N LEU A 308 -6.10 25.95 0.92
CA LEU A 308 -6.79 25.61 -0.32
C LEU A 308 -5.84 25.26 -1.47
N THR A 309 -4.65 25.86 -1.50
CA THR A 309 -3.74 25.76 -2.65
C THR A 309 -2.33 25.39 -2.22
N LYS A 310 -1.62 24.66 -3.09
CA LYS A 310 -0.20 24.30 -2.89
C LYS A 310 0.64 25.56 -2.63
N ARG A 311 0.39 26.61 -3.40
CA ARG A 311 1.08 27.89 -3.26
C ARG A 311 0.90 28.50 -1.87
N MET A 312 -0.32 28.53 -1.35
CA MET A 312 -0.57 29.06 0.00
C MET A 312 0.09 28.19 1.08
N ALA A 313 0.06 26.87 0.93
CA ALA A 313 0.77 25.97 1.85
C ALA A 313 2.29 26.23 1.85
N GLU A 314 2.89 26.39 0.68
CA GLU A 314 4.32 26.71 0.54
C GLU A 314 4.68 28.09 1.10
N GLU A 315 3.87 29.11 0.80
CA GLU A 315 4.07 30.47 1.30
C GLU A 315 3.94 30.53 2.83
N LEU A 316 2.94 29.86 3.39
CA LEU A 316 2.75 29.74 4.84
C LEU A 316 3.91 29.00 5.51
N THR A 317 4.35 27.89 4.93
CA THR A 317 5.50 27.13 5.44
C THR A 317 6.75 28.00 5.49
N LYS A 318 7.09 28.69 4.39
CA LYS A 318 8.23 29.62 4.35
C LYS A 318 8.10 30.79 5.31
N TYR A 319 6.87 31.23 5.60
CA TYR A 319 6.62 32.28 6.57
C TYR A 319 6.89 31.78 8.00
N LEU A 320 6.37 30.60 8.37
CA LEU A 320 6.60 29.95 9.66
C LEU A 320 8.09 29.62 9.88
N GLU A 321 8.79 29.12 8.86
CA GLU A 321 10.24 28.86 8.92
C GLU A 321 11.05 30.12 9.22
N ARG A 322 10.69 31.27 8.61
CA ARG A 322 11.36 32.57 8.89
C ARG A 322 11.19 33.04 10.32
N LEU A 323 10.13 32.59 10.99
CA LEU A 323 9.87 32.85 12.41
C LEU A 323 10.47 31.77 13.33
N ASN A 324 11.33 30.89 12.79
CA ASN A 324 11.95 29.77 13.51
C ASN A 324 10.96 28.74 14.08
N ILE A 325 9.75 28.63 13.51
CA ILE A 325 8.82 27.56 13.83
C ILE A 325 9.23 26.31 13.04
N LYS A 326 9.34 25.17 13.72
CA LYS A 326 9.64 23.90 13.06
C LYS A 326 8.39 23.41 12.34
N VAL A 327 8.39 23.54 11.02
CA VAL A 327 7.25 23.24 10.16
C VAL A 327 7.68 22.34 9.01
N GLN A 328 6.77 21.51 8.52
CA GLN A 328 6.93 20.77 7.27
C GLN A 328 5.70 20.94 6.37
N TYR A 329 5.93 20.97 5.07
CA TYR A 329 4.88 20.98 4.05
C TYR A 329 4.65 19.58 3.48
N ILE A 330 3.38 19.22 3.24
CA ILE A 330 3.00 18.00 2.52
C ILE A 330 2.01 18.27 1.38
N HIS A 331 2.28 17.67 0.22
CA HIS A 331 1.42 17.75 -0.98
C HIS A 331 1.12 16.39 -1.59
N SER A 332 0.28 16.38 -2.62
CA SER A 332 -0.25 15.18 -3.26
C SER A 332 0.76 14.37 -4.07
N GLU A 333 1.91 14.95 -4.44
CA GLU A 333 2.95 14.26 -5.23
C GLU A 333 4.09 13.71 -4.35
N VAL A 334 4.04 13.95 -3.04
CA VAL A 334 4.95 13.32 -2.09
C VAL A 334 4.72 11.81 -2.14
N ASP A 335 5.81 11.04 -2.29
CA ASP A 335 5.74 9.60 -2.34
C ASP A 335 5.12 9.03 -1.05
N THR A 336 4.48 7.87 -1.13
CA THR A 336 3.82 7.26 0.03
C THR A 336 4.82 6.99 1.16
N LEU A 337 6.06 6.59 0.84
CA LEU A 337 7.10 6.34 1.83
C LEU A 337 7.56 7.63 2.52
N GLU A 338 7.80 8.68 1.75
CA GLU A 338 8.19 10.00 2.27
C GLU A 338 7.07 10.60 3.14
N ARG A 339 5.82 10.41 2.74
CA ARG A 339 4.65 10.81 3.55
C ARG A 339 4.65 10.15 4.91
N VAL A 340 4.89 8.83 4.98
CA VAL A 340 4.98 8.08 6.25
C VAL A 340 6.10 8.63 7.13
N GLU A 341 7.26 8.95 6.53
CA GLU A 341 8.39 9.54 7.25
C GLU A 341 8.07 10.93 7.81
N ILE A 342 7.44 11.81 7.02
CA ILE A 342 6.99 13.13 7.47
C ILE A 342 6.05 13.01 8.68
N ILE A 343 5.07 12.10 8.60
CA ILE A 343 4.11 11.86 9.71
C ILE A 343 4.84 11.35 10.94
N LYS A 344 5.77 10.39 10.79
CA LYS A 344 6.59 9.87 11.88
C LYS A 344 7.39 11.00 12.54
N ASN A 345 7.98 11.88 11.74
CA ASN A 345 8.80 13.00 12.22
C ASN A 345 7.98 14.05 12.99
N LEU A 346 6.72 14.32 12.57
CA LEU A 346 5.79 15.16 13.34
C LEU A 346 5.52 14.55 14.72
N ARG A 347 5.21 13.25 14.77
CA ARG A 347 4.92 12.52 16.02
C ARG A 347 6.13 12.48 16.96
N LEU A 348 7.34 12.36 16.41
CA LEU A 348 8.59 12.40 17.19
C LEU A 348 8.93 13.80 17.72
N GLY A 349 8.27 14.85 17.23
CA GLY A 349 8.58 16.24 17.57
C GLY A 349 9.84 16.77 16.89
N ILE A 350 10.20 16.22 15.73
CA ILE A 350 11.25 16.80 14.88
C ILE A 350 10.77 18.15 14.35
N PHE A 351 9.48 18.25 14.06
CA PHE A 351 8.77 19.50 13.80
C PHE A 351 7.40 19.49 14.49
N ASP A 352 6.82 20.66 14.65
CA ASP A 352 5.62 20.88 15.48
C ASP A 352 4.37 21.14 14.62
N VAL A 353 4.56 21.67 13.41
CA VAL A 353 3.48 22.09 12.51
C VAL A 353 3.55 21.34 11.17
N LEU A 354 2.44 20.77 10.72
CA LEU A 354 2.29 20.21 9.38
C LEU A 354 1.29 21.02 8.56
N VAL A 355 1.76 21.59 7.44
CA VAL A 355 0.91 22.34 6.51
C VAL A 355 0.62 21.49 5.28
N GLY A 356 -0.64 21.42 4.84
CA GLY A 356 -0.98 20.76 3.59
C GLY A 356 -2.29 21.23 3.00
N VAL A 357 -2.58 20.78 1.77
CA VAL A 357 -3.85 21.10 1.09
C VAL A 357 -4.92 20.07 1.44
N ASN A 358 -4.58 18.80 1.22
CA ASN A 358 -5.42 17.67 1.56
C ASN A 358 -4.66 16.71 2.48
N LEU A 359 -4.82 16.93 3.78
CA LEU A 359 -4.32 16.05 4.82
C LEU A 359 -5.20 14.81 5.00
N LEU A 360 -6.34 14.70 4.29
CA LEU A 360 -7.40 13.71 4.52
C LEU A 360 -7.09 12.28 4.03
N ARG A 361 -5.84 11.92 3.72
CA ARG A 361 -5.59 10.50 3.39
C ARG A 361 -5.62 9.68 4.68
N GLU A 362 -6.34 8.56 4.59
CA GLU A 362 -6.56 7.57 5.64
C GLU A 362 -5.24 7.18 6.34
N GLY A 363 -5.34 6.81 7.63
CA GLY A 363 -4.20 6.32 8.41
C GLY A 363 -3.41 7.37 9.21
N LEU A 364 -3.83 8.64 9.22
CA LEU A 364 -3.28 9.66 10.13
C LEU A 364 -3.92 9.59 11.51
N ASP A 365 -3.53 8.61 12.33
CA ASP A 365 -3.86 8.58 13.77
C ASP A 365 -2.71 9.23 14.56
N MET A 366 -2.94 10.45 15.05
CA MET A 366 -1.95 11.27 15.72
C MET A 366 -2.51 11.85 17.02
N PRO A 367 -2.40 11.11 18.15
CA PRO A 367 -2.80 11.60 19.46
C PRO A 367 -2.04 12.85 19.90
N GLU A 368 -0.88 13.10 19.31
CA GLU A 368 -0.04 14.27 19.60
C GLU A 368 -0.62 15.57 19.00
N VAL A 369 -1.55 15.47 18.05
CA VAL A 369 -2.21 16.64 17.43
C VAL A 369 -3.36 17.12 18.30
N SER A 370 -3.29 18.38 18.74
CA SER A 370 -4.34 19.03 19.52
C SER A 370 -4.97 20.23 18.82
N LEU A 371 -4.36 20.73 17.75
CA LEU A 371 -4.93 21.85 16.99
C LEU A 371 -5.02 21.49 15.51
N VAL A 372 -6.21 21.71 14.94
CA VAL A 372 -6.45 21.66 13.50
C VAL A 372 -6.96 23.02 13.04
N ALA A 373 -6.16 23.72 12.25
CA ALA A 373 -6.54 24.99 11.63
C ALA A 373 -6.96 24.77 10.17
N ILE A 374 -8.12 25.30 9.79
CA ILE A 374 -8.63 25.28 8.42
C ILE A 374 -8.68 26.72 7.93
N LEU A 375 -7.73 27.08 7.06
CA LEU A 375 -7.74 28.36 6.38
C LEU A 375 -8.79 28.37 5.27
N ASP A 376 -9.41 29.54 5.07
CA ASP A 376 -10.43 29.76 4.04
C ASP A 376 -11.57 28.72 4.12
N ALA A 377 -12.09 28.49 5.33
CA ALA A 377 -13.10 27.46 5.59
C ALA A 377 -14.43 27.75 4.87
N ASP A 378 -14.70 29.02 4.54
CA ASP A 378 -15.91 29.49 3.85
C ASP A 378 -15.87 29.32 2.32
N LYS A 379 -14.74 28.89 1.75
CA LYS A 379 -14.60 28.69 0.30
C LYS A 379 -15.04 27.29 -0.08
N GLU A 380 -16.32 27.18 -0.40
CA GLU A 380 -16.93 25.92 -0.79
C GLU A 380 -16.23 25.25 -1.97
N GLY A 381 -16.24 23.92 -1.94
CA GLY A 381 -15.56 23.09 -2.93
C GLY A 381 -15.24 21.73 -2.34
N PHE A 382 -14.51 20.90 -3.08
CA PHE A 382 -14.17 19.55 -2.65
C PHE A 382 -13.47 19.51 -1.28
N LEU A 383 -12.56 20.44 -1.00
CA LEU A 383 -11.78 20.50 0.25
C LEU A 383 -12.53 21.10 1.45
N ARG A 384 -13.71 21.70 1.22
CA ARG A 384 -14.49 22.44 2.23
C ARG A 384 -15.97 22.06 2.22
N ASN A 385 -16.31 20.92 1.64
CA ASN A 385 -17.64 20.35 1.81
C ASN A 385 -17.76 19.73 3.22
N ASN A 386 -18.99 19.45 3.65
CA ASN A 386 -19.30 18.83 4.95
C ASN A 386 -18.41 17.60 5.26
N ARG A 387 -18.21 16.69 4.29
CA ARG A 387 -17.41 15.47 4.50
C ARG A 387 -15.94 15.80 4.80
N SER A 388 -15.33 16.64 3.96
CA SER A 388 -13.93 17.05 4.10
C SER A 388 -13.69 17.83 5.38
N LEU A 389 -14.62 18.72 5.76
CA LEU A 389 -14.55 19.47 7.02
C LEU A 389 -14.65 18.54 8.23
N THR A 390 -15.64 17.64 8.25
CA THR A 390 -15.83 16.67 9.34
C THR A 390 -14.59 15.78 9.52
N GLN A 391 -13.99 15.29 8.44
CA GLN A 391 -12.78 14.47 8.52
C GLN A 391 -11.56 15.25 8.97
N THR A 392 -11.42 16.50 8.52
CA THR A 392 -10.31 17.37 8.92
C THR A 392 -10.42 17.67 10.41
N ALA A 393 -11.61 18.08 10.87
CA ALA A 393 -11.92 18.32 12.28
C ALA A 393 -11.67 17.08 13.15
N GLY A 394 -12.05 15.89 12.65
CA GLY A 394 -11.84 14.61 13.34
C GLY A 394 -10.37 14.28 13.65
N ARG A 395 -9.40 14.94 13.01
CA ARG A 395 -7.96 14.75 13.31
C ARG A 395 -7.58 15.27 14.71
N ALA A 396 -8.30 16.27 15.25
CA ALA A 396 -8.11 16.74 16.61
C ALA A 396 -8.82 15.88 17.68
N ALA A 397 -9.71 14.95 17.28
CA ALA A 397 -10.49 14.13 18.22
C ALA A 397 -9.70 13.02 18.94
N ARG A 398 -8.40 12.91 18.66
CA ARG A 398 -7.49 11.92 19.27
C ARG A 398 -6.75 12.45 20.49
N ASN A 399 -6.92 13.74 20.80
CA ASN A 399 -6.30 14.41 21.93
C ASN A 399 -7.38 15.03 22.84
N SER A 400 -7.21 14.92 24.16
CA SER A 400 -8.11 15.52 25.16
C SER A 400 -8.22 17.04 25.05
N ASN A 401 -7.16 17.70 24.58
CA ASN A 401 -7.05 19.14 24.33
C ASN A 401 -7.38 19.52 22.88
N GLY A 402 -7.97 18.61 22.11
CA GLY A 402 -8.32 18.84 20.71
C GLY A 402 -9.16 20.10 20.50
N LEU A 403 -8.75 20.95 19.58
CA LEU A 403 -9.44 22.17 19.13
C LEU A 403 -9.37 22.26 17.60
N VAL A 404 -10.45 22.75 17.00
CA VAL A 404 -10.50 23.04 15.56
C VAL A 404 -10.83 24.51 15.37
N ILE A 405 -10.08 25.19 14.51
CA ILE A 405 -10.32 26.60 14.15
C ILE A 405 -10.65 26.68 12.66
N PHE A 406 -11.82 27.23 12.36
CA PHE A 406 -12.24 27.59 11.02
C PHE A 406 -12.02 29.09 10.82
N TYR A 407 -11.06 29.45 9.97
CA TYR A 407 -10.89 30.84 9.56
C TYR A 407 -11.81 31.13 8.37
N ALA A 408 -12.80 31.99 8.60
CA ALA A 408 -13.89 32.25 7.67
C ALA A 408 -14.57 33.60 7.95
N ASP A 409 -15.00 34.29 6.89
CA ASP A 409 -15.76 35.55 7.02
C ASP A 409 -17.28 35.31 7.07
N LYS A 410 -17.73 34.14 6.63
CA LYS A 410 -19.14 33.70 6.68
C LYS A 410 -19.22 32.23 7.04
N THR A 411 -20.30 31.82 7.70
CA THR A 411 -20.59 30.41 7.94
C THR A 411 -21.37 29.86 6.75
N THR A 412 -20.80 28.89 6.03
CA THR A 412 -21.48 28.19 4.93
C THR A 412 -22.34 27.04 5.44
N ASP A 413 -23.24 26.51 4.60
CA ASP A 413 -24.07 25.35 4.96
C ASP A 413 -23.20 24.14 5.35
N SER A 414 -22.11 23.90 4.61
CA SER A 414 -21.16 22.83 4.91
C SER A 414 -20.49 22.99 6.28
N MET A 415 -20.13 24.22 6.65
CA MET A 415 -19.57 24.53 7.97
C MET A 415 -20.63 24.32 9.06
N GLN A 416 -21.83 24.85 8.87
CA GLN A 416 -22.91 24.76 9.84
C GLN A 416 -23.25 23.31 10.16
N ILE A 417 -23.45 22.47 9.13
CA ILE A 417 -23.72 21.03 9.30
C ILE A 417 -22.58 20.35 10.07
N THR A 418 -21.33 20.66 9.75
CA THR A 418 -20.16 20.08 10.44
C THR A 418 -20.14 20.49 11.92
N ILE A 419 -20.39 21.76 12.22
CA ILE A 419 -20.41 22.30 13.59
C ILE A 419 -21.53 21.66 14.41
N ASP A 420 -22.74 21.61 13.86
CA ASP A 420 -23.91 21.08 14.54
C ASP A 420 -23.75 19.59 14.87
N GLU A 421 -23.25 18.81 13.91
CA GLU A 421 -23.03 17.38 14.08
C GLU A 421 -21.90 17.08 15.08
N THR A 422 -20.81 17.86 15.04
CA THR A 422 -19.71 17.76 16.02
C THR A 422 -20.21 18.07 17.43
N ASN A 423 -21.02 19.13 17.59
CA ASN A 423 -21.60 19.50 18.87
C ASN A 423 -22.58 18.45 19.40
N ARG A 424 -23.42 17.85 18.54
CA ARG A 424 -24.34 16.76 18.90
C ARG A 424 -23.57 15.54 19.43
N ARG A 425 -22.53 15.11 18.70
CA ARG A 425 -21.68 13.97 19.08
C ARG A 425 -20.97 14.25 20.41
N ARG A 426 -20.36 15.43 20.53
CA ARG A 426 -19.67 15.89 21.75
C ARG A 426 -20.59 15.88 22.96
N ALA A 427 -21.80 16.44 22.85
CA ALA A 427 -22.77 16.45 23.95
C ALA A 427 -23.16 15.03 24.39
N THR A 428 -23.36 14.12 23.44
CA THR A 428 -23.70 12.71 23.73
C THR A 428 -22.53 11.98 24.41
N GLN A 429 -21.30 12.23 23.97
CA GLN A 429 -20.09 11.65 24.57
C GLN A 429 -19.87 12.18 25.99
N ILE A 430 -20.09 13.47 26.25
CA ILE A 430 -20.02 14.06 27.60
C ILE A 430 -21.04 13.39 28.52
N ALA A 431 -22.30 13.30 28.11
CA ALA A 431 -23.36 12.66 28.90
C ALA A 431 -23.06 11.19 29.20
N TYR A 432 -22.48 10.46 28.24
CA TYR A 432 -22.02 9.09 28.45
C TYR A 432 -20.88 9.01 29.47
N ASN A 433 -19.86 9.86 29.32
CA ASN A 433 -18.72 9.89 30.23
C ASN A 433 -19.14 10.23 31.67
N GLU A 434 -20.03 11.21 31.85
CA GLU A 434 -20.57 11.57 33.16
C GLU A 434 -21.36 10.42 33.80
N LYS A 435 -22.21 9.75 33.01
CA LYS A 435 -23.00 8.60 33.47
C LYS A 435 -22.14 7.44 33.95
N TRP A 436 -20.99 7.22 33.32
CA TRP A 436 -20.12 6.07 33.59
C TRP A 436 -18.83 6.41 34.33
N GLY A 437 -18.63 7.68 34.72
CA GLY A 437 -17.43 8.12 35.44
C GLY A 437 -16.14 8.00 34.63
N ILE A 438 -16.20 8.23 33.32
CA ILE A 438 -15.05 8.10 32.41
C ILE A 438 -14.37 9.47 32.25
N THR A 439 -13.07 9.54 32.57
CA THR A 439 -12.25 10.73 32.30
C THR A 439 -11.59 10.61 30.91
N PRO A 440 -11.83 11.57 29.99
CA PRO A 440 -11.20 11.57 28.67
C PRO A 440 -9.68 11.48 28.78
N THR A 441 -9.08 10.44 28.19
CA THR A 441 -7.63 10.21 28.28
C THR A 441 -7.04 10.03 26.89
N THR A 442 -6.03 10.85 26.56
CA THR A 442 -5.25 10.74 25.32
C THR A 442 -4.40 9.48 25.37
N ILE A 443 -4.51 8.60 24.35
CA ILE A 443 -3.61 7.45 24.22
C ILE A 443 -2.27 7.95 23.68
N THR A 444 -1.26 8.03 24.53
CA THR A 444 0.09 8.33 24.09
C THR A 444 0.83 7.02 23.78
N LYS A 445 1.51 6.97 22.62
CA LYS A 445 2.48 5.91 22.34
C LYS A 445 3.85 6.40 22.76
N SER A 446 4.69 5.51 23.30
CA SER A 446 6.06 5.93 23.63
C SER A 446 6.84 6.26 22.35
N LYS A 447 7.86 7.12 22.46
CA LYS A 447 8.77 7.40 21.32
C LYS A 447 9.39 6.11 20.78
N GLU A 448 9.69 5.16 21.66
CA GLU A 448 10.18 3.84 21.29
C GLU A 448 9.13 3.07 20.48
N ASP A 449 7.86 3.07 20.87
CA ASP A 449 6.77 2.42 20.11
C ASP A 449 6.54 3.05 18.73
N ILE A 450 6.77 4.37 18.60
CA ILE A 450 6.67 5.09 17.32
C ILE A 450 7.86 4.76 16.42
N ILE A 451 9.05 4.61 17.00
CA ILE A 451 10.26 4.20 16.27
C ILE A 451 10.16 2.73 15.85
N ASN A 452 9.69 1.87 16.76
CA ASN A 452 9.49 0.43 16.58
C ASN A 452 8.20 0.08 15.82
N GLN A 453 7.35 1.07 15.50
CA GLN A 453 6.17 0.89 14.67
C GLN A 453 6.65 0.45 13.30
N ARG A 454 6.58 -0.86 13.08
CA ARG A 454 7.18 -1.52 11.92
C ARG A 454 6.66 -0.89 10.65
N THR A 455 7.53 -0.19 9.94
CA THR A 455 7.26 0.16 8.54
C THR A 455 7.42 -1.14 7.75
N VAL A 456 6.89 -1.25 6.51
CA VAL A 456 7.08 -2.45 5.65
C VAL A 456 8.56 -2.84 5.48
N LEU A 457 9.48 -1.93 5.82
CA LEU A 457 10.93 -2.11 5.91
C LEU A 457 11.40 -3.02 7.07
N ASP A 458 10.66 -3.12 8.19
CA ASP A 458 11.12 -3.83 9.40
C ASP A 458 10.83 -5.33 9.41
N ILE A 459 10.16 -5.86 8.38
CA ILE A 459 9.88 -7.31 8.24
C ILE A 459 11.18 -8.12 7.98
N ARG A 460 12.31 -7.46 7.70
CA ARG A 460 13.59 -8.13 7.44
C ARG A 460 14.56 -8.23 8.62
N VAL A 461 14.25 -7.72 9.81
CA VAL A 461 15.24 -7.68 10.90
C VAL A 461 14.65 -8.18 12.22
N ALA A 462 14.83 -9.48 12.45
CA ALA A 462 14.80 -10.06 13.79
C ALA A 462 16.22 -10.54 14.14
N GLN A 463 16.99 -9.71 14.84
CA GLN A 463 18.18 -10.13 15.60
C GLN A 463 18.20 -9.33 16.93
N PRO A 464 18.67 -9.94 18.03
CA PRO A 464 18.53 -9.42 19.39
C PRO A 464 19.53 -8.30 19.71
N LYS A 465 19.11 -7.37 20.57
CA LYS A 465 19.94 -6.28 21.14
C LYS A 465 21.19 -6.85 21.83
N ALA A 466 22.36 -6.31 21.49
CA ALA A 466 23.55 -6.36 22.33
C ALA A 466 23.90 -4.94 22.80
N TYR A 467 24.01 -4.78 24.12
CA TYR A 467 24.47 -3.59 24.82
C TYR A 467 26.00 -3.50 24.70
N ILE A 468 26.56 -2.39 24.17
CA ILE A 468 27.94 -1.95 24.45
C ILE A 468 27.99 -0.41 24.46
N GLU A 469 28.66 0.12 25.49
CA GLU A 469 28.89 1.53 25.85
C GLU A 469 29.68 2.38 24.83
N PRO A 470 29.69 3.73 24.96
CA PRO A 470 30.28 4.62 23.97
C PRO A 470 31.80 4.78 24.15
N GLU A 471 32.58 4.48 23.11
CA GLU A 471 33.96 4.96 22.97
C GLU A 471 34.01 6.07 21.90
N GLU A 472 34.37 7.28 22.35
CA GLU A 472 34.82 8.36 21.47
C GLU A 472 36.13 7.94 20.79
N ILE A 473 36.11 7.80 19.46
CA ILE A 473 37.35 7.73 18.68
C ILE A 473 37.54 9.07 17.98
N SER A 474 38.43 9.89 18.55
CA SER A 474 38.88 11.13 17.93
C SER A 474 39.81 10.83 16.75
N VAL A 475 39.28 10.84 15.53
CA VAL A 475 40.10 10.84 14.32
C VAL A 475 40.51 12.28 14.00
N ALA A 476 41.33 12.85 14.88
CA ALA A 476 41.93 14.17 14.72
C ALA A 476 43.46 14.07 14.88
N ALA A 477 44.12 13.14 14.17
CA ALA A 477 45.58 13.04 14.20
C ALA A 477 46.19 12.27 13.00
N ASP A 478 45.76 12.53 11.76
CA ASP A 478 46.51 12.06 10.58
C ASP A 478 47.28 13.23 9.93
N PRO A 479 48.63 13.31 10.05
CA PRO A 479 49.45 14.45 9.60
C PRO A 479 49.42 14.68 8.08
N ILE A 480 48.93 13.70 7.31
CA ILE A 480 48.91 13.73 5.85
C ILE A 480 47.79 14.63 5.32
N ILE A 481 46.70 14.82 6.08
CA ILE A 481 45.53 15.59 5.65
C ILE A 481 45.79 17.11 5.74
N ALA A 482 46.83 17.57 6.44
CA ALA A 482 47.13 19.00 6.60
C ALA A 482 47.72 19.66 5.33
N TYR A 483 48.19 18.87 4.36
CA TYR A 483 48.89 19.34 3.16
C TYR A 483 48.21 18.95 1.84
N MET A 484 46.93 18.55 1.86
CA MET A 484 46.20 18.11 0.67
C MET A 484 45.59 19.31 -0.09
N SER A 485 45.68 19.28 -1.42
CA SER A 485 45.01 20.26 -2.29
C SER A 485 43.49 20.13 -2.20
N LYS A 486 42.75 21.23 -2.41
CA LYS A 486 41.27 21.27 -2.35
C LYS A 486 40.63 20.18 -3.22
N ASP A 487 41.16 19.96 -4.41
CA ASP A 487 40.66 18.94 -5.35
C ASP A 487 40.73 17.51 -4.77
N LYS A 488 41.78 17.19 -4.00
CA LYS A 488 41.92 15.86 -3.37
C LYS A 488 40.96 15.68 -2.20
N ILE A 489 40.62 16.76 -1.49
CA ILE A 489 39.64 16.74 -0.40
C ILE A 489 38.24 16.50 -0.97
N GLU A 490 37.89 17.10 -2.12
CA GLU A 490 36.60 16.86 -2.79
C GLU A 490 36.46 15.41 -3.27
N ASP A 491 37.53 14.82 -3.82
CA ASP A 491 37.52 13.41 -4.21
C ASP A 491 37.37 12.46 -3.01
N MET A 492 38.04 12.76 -1.89
CA MET A 492 37.84 12.00 -0.65
C MET A 492 36.41 12.13 -0.13
N ILE A 493 35.79 13.31 -0.17
CA ILE A 493 34.39 13.50 0.22
C ILE A 493 33.47 12.59 -0.62
N LYS A 494 33.67 12.55 -1.94
CA LYS A 494 32.87 11.69 -2.83
C LYS A 494 33.08 10.19 -2.52
N GLN A 495 34.31 9.78 -2.26
CA GLN A 495 34.63 8.38 -1.93
C GLN A 495 34.05 7.98 -0.56
N THR A 496 34.16 8.83 0.46
CA THR A 496 33.61 8.59 1.79
C THR A 496 32.09 8.61 1.77
N GLU A 497 31.46 9.48 0.98
CA GLU A 497 30.00 9.47 0.77
C GLU A 497 29.53 8.18 0.11
N PHE A 498 30.27 7.69 -0.89
CA PHE A 498 29.98 6.42 -1.54
C PHE A 498 30.11 5.24 -0.56
N LYS A 499 31.16 5.21 0.26
CA LYS A 499 31.35 4.19 1.31
C LYS A 499 30.25 4.24 2.37
N MET A 500 29.85 5.43 2.81
CA MET A 500 28.73 5.64 3.74
C MET A 500 27.42 5.08 3.18
N LYS A 501 27.07 5.46 1.93
CA LYS A 501 25.85 4.98 1.26
C LYS A 501 25.86 3.48 1.02
N LYS A 502 27.03 2.91 0.70
CA LYS A 502 27.20 1.46 0.54
C LYS A 502 27.04 0.73 1.87
N ALA A 503 27.68 1.19 2.94
CA ALA A 503 27.53 0.61 4.28
C ALA A 503 26.08 0.69 4.79
N ALA A 504 25.38 1.81 4.54
CA ALA A 504 23.97 1.94 4.86
C ALA A 504 23.08 0.98 4.05
N LYS A 505 23.41 0.74 2.78
CA LYS A 505 22.71 -0.24 1.92
C LYS A 505 22.98 -1.69 2.35
N ASP A 506 24.20 -1.96 2.82
CA ASP A 506 24.64 -3.26 3.31
C ASP A 506 24.28 -3.49 4.80
N LEU A 507 23.52 -2.56 5.40
CA LEU A 507 23.04 -2.58 6.79
C LEU A 507 24.15 -2.54 7.87
N ASP A 508 25.35 -2.11 7.51
CA ASP A 508 26.45 -1.86 8.44
C ASP A 508 26.38 -0.41 8.96
N PHE A 509 25.48 -0.19 9.91
CA PHE A 509 25.20 1.13 10.47
C PHE A 509 26.35 1.71 11.28
N ILE A 510 27.21 0.87 11.86
CA ILE A 510 28.39 1.30 12.62
C ILE A 510 29.39 1.91 11.65
N SER A 511 29.72 1.21 10.57
CA SER A 511 30.61 1.74 9.52
C SER A 511 29.97 2.96 8.81
N ALA A 512 28.66 2.96 8.59
CA ALA A 512 27.97 4.12 8.01
C ALA A 512 28.06 5.36 8.91
N ALA A 513 27.92 5.21 10.24
CA ALA A 513 28.09 6.30 11.19
C ALA A 513 29.54 6.83 11.20
N GLN A 514 30.53 5.93 11.18
CA GLN A 514 31.95 6.29 11.08
C GLN A 514 32.25 7.10 9.81
N TYR A 515 31.78 6.64 8.64
CA TYR A 515 31.96 7.36 7.38
C TYR A 515 31.19 8.69 7.35
N ARG A 516 30.04 8.80 8.02
CA ARG A 516 29.29 10.06 8.15
C ARG A 516 30.10 11.09 8.93
N ASP A 517 30.69 10.68 10.05
CA ASP A 517 31.46 11.57 10.91
C ASP A 517 32.78 11.99 10.22
N GLU A 518 33.42 11.07 9.49
CA GLU A 518 34.56 11.36 8.61
C GLU A 518 34.19 12.36 7.49
N LEU A 519 33.02 12.17 6.86
CA LEU A 519 32.51 13.06 5.82
C LEU A 519 32.25 14.48 6.35
N PHE A 520 31.71 14.61 7.57
CA PHE A 520 31.53 15.92 8.21
C PHE A 520 32.87 16.60 8.54
N ALA A 521 33.86 15.83 9.00
CA ALA A 521 35.20 16.35 9.24
C ALA A 521 35.86 16.86 7.94
N LEU A 522 35.76 16.11 6.84
CA LEU A 522 36.28 16.50 5.53
C LEU A 522 35.56 17.74 4.97
N LYS A 523 34.23 17.82 5.08
CA LYS A 523 33.44 18.99 4.66
C LYS A 523 33.76 20.24 5.47
N LYS A 524 34.01 20.09 6.77
CA LYS A 524 34.42 21.20 7.65
C LYS A 524 35.81 21.73 7.24
N LYS A 525 36.71 20.84 6.83
CA LYS A 525 38.06 21.19 6.37
C LYS A 525 38.10 21.85 4.99
N LEU A 526 37.16 21.53 4.10
CA LEU A 526 37.02 22.20 2.79
C LEU A 526 36.50 23.64 2.91
N LYS A 527 35.72 23.93 3.97
CA LYS A 527 35.18 25.27 4.28
C LYS A 527 36.16 26.16 5.05
N SER A 528 37.15 25.55 5.71
CA SER A 528 38.32 26.21 6.31
C SER A 528 39.34 26.57 5.24
#